data_AF-A0A3P3W4W6-F1
#
_entry.id   AF-A0A3P3W4W6-F1
#
_cell.length_a   1.000
_cell.length_b   1.000
_cell.length_c   1.000
_cell.angle_alpha   90.00
_cell.angle_beta   90.00
_cell.angle_gamma   90.00
#
_symmetry.space_group_name_H-M   'P 1'
#
loop_
_entity.id
_entity.type
_entity.pdbx_description
1 polymer ?
#
loop_
_entity_poly.entity_id
_entity_poly.type
_entity_poly.pdbx_seq_one_letter_code
_entity_poly.pdbx_strand_id
1 'polypeptide(L)'
;MARSKHTPHLDSDQDGLSPATSHPDYVAVAPEWFWSTDDPRAPFGSDDGHDTLSTLQEHFIQGGGDEHVPGCIANLIVDWALVPEQLWDSSAEEITAWLDADENHARFLHGEIDVYIAAACGQFKISGWIHPALRFWAERALMLLEHVLAPWEQQTFATDPDLYQDKLAATRVVIHAAPEPPKRMQLRMYRGQ
;
A
#
# COMPACT_ATOMS: atom_id res chain seq x y z
N MET A 1 -23.05 6.15 -25.54
CA MET A 1 -21.59 6.41 -25.63
C MET A 1 -20.88 5.30 -24.90
N ALA A 2 -20.12 4.45 -25.61
CA ALA A 2 -19.27 3.47 -24.97
C ALA A 2 -18.24 4.23 -24.13
N ARG A 3 -18.20 3.98 -22.81
CA ARG A 3 -17.14 4.56 -21.96
C ARG A 3 -15.81 4.10 -22.53
N SER A 4 -14.89 5.04 -22.73
CA SER A 4 -13.48 4.73 -22.99
C SER A 4 -13.05 3.67 -21.98
N LYS A 5 -12.51 2.55 -22.46
CA LYS A 5 -11.92 1.53 -21.60
C LYS A 5 -10.83 2.25 -20.80
N HIS A 6 -10.90 2.19 -19.48
CA HIS A 6 -9.88 2.79 -18.61
C HIS A 6 -8.52 2.27 -19.06
N THR A 7 -7.57 3.18 -19.30
CA THR A 7 -6.21 2.84 -19.73
C THR A 7 -5.32 3.00 -18.50
N PRO A 8 -4.70 1.92 -17.99
CA PRO A 8 -3.85 1.99 -16.81
C PRO A 8 -2.60 2.81 -17.09
N HIS A 9 -2.16 3.60 -16.10
CA HIS A 9 -0.89 4.32 -16.13
C HIS A 9 0.24 3.43 -15.62
N LEU A 10 1.03 2.89 -16.55
CA LEU A 10 2.13 1.98 -16.27
C LEU A 10 3.47 2.68 -16.48
N ASP A 11 4.47 2.25 -15.72
CA ASP A 11 5.86 2.65 -15.89
C ASP A 11 6.35 2.21 -17.27
N SER A 12 7.22 3.02 -17.84
CA SER A 12 7.89 2.73 -19.10
C SER A 12 9.37 2.53 -18.85
N ASP A 13 10.05 1.80 -19.73
CA ASP A 13 11.51 1.66 -19.68
C ASP A 13 12.25 3.01 -19.72
N GLN A 14 11.60 4.05 -20.27
CA GLN A 14 12.18 5.37 -20.42
C GLN A 14 12.04 6.22 -19.16
N ASP A 15 10.85 6.27 -18.57
CA ASP A 15 10.52 7.21 -17.50
C ASP A 15 10.44 6.53 -16.12
N GLY A 16 10.36 5.19 -16.07
CA GLY A 16 10.26 4.42 -14.84
C GLY A 16 9.10 4.87 -13.94
N LEU A 17 9.29 4.72 -12.63
CA LEU A 17 8.42 5.29 -11.61
C LEU A 17 8.55 6.81 -11.60
N SER A 18 7.55 7.51 -12.15
CA SER A 18 7.59 8.98 -12.24
C SER A 18 6.19 9.60 -12.31
N PRO A 19 6.06 10.94 -12.14
CA PRO A 19 4.79 11.62 -12.38
C PRO A 19 4.26 11.43 -13.82
N ALA A 20 5.15 11.26 -14.81
CA ALA A 20 4.77 11.08 -16.21
C ALA A 20 4.07 9.73 -16.49
N THR A 21 4.37 8.72 -15.68
CA THR A 21 3.81 7.36 -15.75
C THR A 21 2.73 7.10 -14.69
N SER A 22 2.21 8.18 -14.11
CA SER A 22 1.22 8.15 -13.02
C SER A 22 -0.08 8.81 -13.44
N HIS A 23 -1.18 8.36 -12.85
CA HIS A 23 -2.49 8.97 -13.03
C HIS A 23 -2.47 10.40 -12.48
N PRO A 24 -3.05 11.40 -13.19
CA PRO A 24 -2.98 12.81 -12.80
C PRO A 24 -3.55 13.09 -11.40
N ASP A 25 -4.60 12.39 -10.98
CA ASP A 25 -5.17 12.55 -9.64
C ASP A 25 -4.20 12.10 -8.53
N TYR A 26 -3.38 11.09 -8.78
CA TYR A 26 -2.32 10.67 -7.85
C TYR A 26 -1.19 11.70 -7.83
N VAL A 27 -0.74 12.17 -9.01
CA VAL A 27 0.29 13.22 -9.15
C VAL A 27 -0.09 14.50 -8.41
N ALA A 28 -1.37 14.85 -8.40
CA ALA A 28 -1.86 16.08 -7.75
C ALA A 28 -1.69 16.08 -6.22
N VAL A 29 -1.47 14.92 -5.60
CA VAL A 29 -1.48 14.77 -4.13
C VAL A 29 -0.25 14.07 -3.56
N ALA A 30 0.44 13.24 -4.36
CA ALA A 30 1.65 12.56 -3.95
C ALA A 30 2.83 13.56 -3.86
N PRO A 31 3.57 13.60 -2.74
CA PRO A 31 4.78 14.42 -2.66
C PRO A 31 5.90 13.83 -3.54
N GLU A 32 6.87 14.65 -3.93
CA GLU A 32 7.95 14.28 -4.87
C GLU A 32 8.70 13.00 -4.47
N TRP A 33 8.91 12.78 -3.18
CA TRP A 33 9.64 11.61 -2.70
C TRP A 33 8.85 10.28 -2.84
N PHE A 34 7.55 10.30 -3.18
CA PHE A 34 6.80 9.06 -3.44
C PHE A 34 7.28 8.30 -4.68
N TRP A 35 7.97 8.98 -5.60
CA TRP A 35 8.57 8.37 -6.79
C TRP A 35 10.01 7.89 -6.57
N SER A 36 10.55 8.03 -5.35
CA SER A 36 11.87 7.47 -5.03
C SER A 36 11.80 5.95 -4.91
N THR A 37 12.79 5.28 -5.51
CA THR A 37 12.98 3.83 -5.46
C THR A 37 13.99 3.42 -4.38
N ASP A 38 14.47 4.38 -3.57
CA ASP A 38 15.55 4.20 -2.61
C ASP A 38 15.28 4.86 -1.24
N ASP A 39 14.22 5.67 -1.13
CA ASP A 39 13.74 6.25 0.11
C ASP A 39 12.77 5.27 0.79
N PRO A 40 13.11 4.68 1.96
CA PRO A 40 12.24 3.72 2.64
C PRO A 40 10.92 4.31 3.15
N ARG A 41 10.78 5.65 3.13
CA ARG A 41 9.50 6.31 3.40
C ARG A 41 8.54 6.18 2.22
N ALA A 42 9.08 6.17 1.00
CA ALA A 42 8.29 6.08 -0.23
C ALA A 42 7.55 4.75 -0.30
N PRO A 43 6.32 4.72 -0.84
CA PRO A 43 5.54 3.48 -0.94
C PRO A 43 6.20 2.39 -1.80
N PHE A 44 7.17 2.76 -2.66
CA PHE A 44 7.86 1.84 -3.56
C PHE A 44 9.38 1.83 -3.37
N GLY A 45 9.86 2.41 -2.27
CA GLY A 45 11.30 2.55 -2.00
C GLY A 45 11.91 1.40 -1.20
N SER A 46 11.09 0.49 -0.66
CA SER A 46 11.53 -0.80 -0.12
C SER A 46 11.39 -1.89 -1.17
N ASP A 47 12.15 -2.99 -1.02
CA ASP A 47 12.04 -4.16 -1.89
C ASP A 47 10.59 -4.68 -1.94
N ASP A 48 9.93 -4.75 -0.78
CA ASP A 48 8.56 -5.26 -0.66
C ASP A 48 7.55 -4.33 -1.36
N GLY A 49 7.73 -3.01 -1.23
CA GLY A 49 6.92 -2.01 -1.92
C GLY A 49 7.16 -2.01 -3.44
N HIS A 50 8.42 -2.17 -3.87
CA HIS A 50 8.80 -2.28 -5.27
C HIS A 50 8.20 -3.53 -5.93
N ASP A 51 8.34 -4.70 -5.29
CA ASP A 51 7.77 -5.96 -5.76
C ASP A 51 6.25 -5.89 -5.86
N THR A 52 5.62 -5.19 -4.91
CA THR A 52 4.18 -4.91 -4.96
C THR A 52 3.80 -4.09 -6.20
N LEU A 53 4.52 -3.00 -6.48
CA LEU A 53 4.25 -2.20 -7.68
C LEU A 53 4.46 -3.02 -8.96
N SER A 54 5.56 -3.77 -9.06
CA SER A 54 5.85 -4.64 -10.20
C SER A 54 4.74 -5.68 -10.41
N THR A 55 4.28 -6.34 -9.34
CA THR A 55 3.16 -7.28 -9.37
C THR A 55 1.87 -6.64 -9.90
N LEU A 56 1.56 -5.41 -9.46
CA LEU A 56 0.40 -4.67 -9.96
C LEU A 56 0.54 -4.34 -11.45
N GLN A 57 1.71 -3.89 -11.88
CA GLN A 57 1.94 -3.54 -13.28
C GLN A 57 1.80 -4.76 -14.19
N GLU A 58 2.40 -5.89 -13.81
CA GLU A 58 2.25 -7.15 -14.52
C GLU A 58 0.79 -7.59 -14.65
N HIS A 59 0.01 -7.48 -13.58
CA HIS A 59 -1.43 -7.77 -13.59
C HIS A 59 -2.15 -6.97 -14.68
N PHE A 60 -1.92 -5.66 -14.76
CA PHE A 60 -2.55 -4.82 -15.78
C PHE A 60 -2.02 -5.09 -17.20
N ILE A 61 -0.73 -5.38 -17.35
CA ILE A 61 -0.12 -5.78 -18.63
C ILE A 61 -0.77 -7.06 -19.18
N GLN A 62 -1.08 -8.01 -18.29
CA GLN A 62 -1.75 -9.27 -18.64
C GLN A 62 -3.26 -9.10 -18.91
N GLY A 63 -3.78 -7.87 -18.88
CA GLY A 63 -5.19 -7.56 -19.14
C GLY A 63 -6.08 -7.69 -17.90
N GLY A 64 -5.48 -7.77 -16.71
CA GLY A 64 -6.15 -7.70 -15.43
C GLY A 64 -6.93 -6.40 -15.24
N GLY A 65 -7.99 -6.47 -14.44
CA GLY A 65 -8.82 -5.32 -14.08
C GLY A 65 -8.72 -5.00 -12.60
N ASP A 66 -9.13 -3.78 -12.24
CA ASP A 66 -9.11 -3.27 -10.87
C ASP A 66 -9.83 -4.16 -9.85
N GLU A 67 -10.90 -4.86 -10.25
CA GLU A 67 -11.65 -5.80 -9.40
C GLU A 67 -10.78 -6.91 -8.80
N HIS A 68 -9.72 -7.30 -9.49
CA HIS A 68 -8.90 -8.45 -9.11
C HIS A 68 -7.65 -8.04 -8.35
N VAL A 69 -7.35 -6.74 -8.26
CA VAL A 69 -6.16 -6.24 -7.56
C VAL A 69 -6.07 -6.75 -6.11
N PRO A 70 -7.15 -6.74 -5.30
CA PRO A 70 -7.08 -7.32 -3.95
C PRO A 70 -6.65 -8.79 -3.93
N GLY A 71 -7.07 -9.57 -4.92
CA GLY A 71 -6.66 -10.97 -5.06
C GLY A 71 -5.18 -11.12 -5.43
N CYS A 72 -4.65 -10.23 -6.28
CA CYS A 72 -3.22 -10.20 -6.60
C CYS A 72 -2.37 -9.95 -5.35
N ILE A 73 -2.78 -8.98 -4.53
CA ILE A 73 -2.07 -8.64 -3.29
C ILE A 73 -2.19 -9.76 -2.25
N ALA A 74 -3.38 -10.36 -2.11
CA ALA A 74 -3.55 -11.50 -1.22
C ALA A 74 -2.66 -12.69 -1.63
N ASN A 75 -2.53 -12.97 -2.93
CA ASN A 75 -1.63 -14.01 -3.42
C ASN A 75 -0.16 -13.68 -3.12
N LEU A 76 0.27 -12.43 -3.32
CA LEU A 76 1.64 -11.99 -3.01
C LEU A 76 1.99 -12.24 -1.54
N ILE A 77 1.11 -11.86 -0.62
CA ILE A 77 1.28 -12.08 0.84
C ILE A 77 1.33 -13.58 1.16
N VAL A 78 0.42 -14.37 0.59
CA VAL A 78 0.39 -15.83 0.79
C VAL A 78 1.64 -16.51 0.25
N ASP A 79 2.19 -16.05 -0.87
CA ASP A 79 3.41 -16.61 -1.47
C ASP A 79 4.64 -16.35 -0.59
N TRP A 80 4.69 -15.22 0.12
CA TRP A 80 5.76 -14.91 1.06
C TRP A 80 5.61 -15.69 2.38
N ALA A 81 4.39 -15.77 2.91
CA ALA A 81 4.05 -16.51 4.14
C ALA A 81 4.95 -16.20 5.35
N LEU A 82 5.37 -14.93 5.50
CA LEU A 82 6.31 -14.50 6.54
C LEU A 82 5.60 -14.06 7.83
N VAL A 83 4.38 -13.53 7.74
CA VAL A 83 3.57 -13.15 8.90
C VAL A 83 2.37 -14.09 9.01
N PRO A 84 2.04 -14.61 10.21
CA PRO A 84 0.83 -15.41 10.38
C PRO A 84 -0.43 -14.59 10.11
N GLU A 85 -1.35 -15.11 9.29
CA GLU A 85 -2.59 -14.40 8.89
C GLU A 85 -3.37 -13.84 10.09
N GLN A 86 -3.48 -14.62 11.17
CA GLN A 86 -4.21 -14.21 12.38
C GLN A 86 -3.59 -13.01 13.11
N LEU A 87 -2.32 -12.68 12.86
CA LEU A 87 -1.64 -11.57 13.52
C LEU A 87 -2.33 -10.24 13.26
N TRP A 88 -2.91 -10.07 12.07
CA TRP A 88 -3.59 -8.83 11.71
C TRP A 88 -4.85 -8.58 12.54
N ASP A 89 -5.48 -9.63 13.08
CA ASP A 89 -6.66 -9.55 13.95
C ASP A 89 -6.34 -9.70 15.45
N SER A 90 -5.04 -9.82 15.79
CA SER A 90 -4.56 -9.93 17.17
C SER A 90 -4.55 -8.59 17.91
N SER A 91 -4.46 -8.67 19.24
CA SER A 91 -4.27 -7.49 20.09
C SER A 91 -2.85 -6.92 19.96
N ALA A 92 -2.66 -5.66 20.37
CA ALA A 92 -1.32 -5.05 20.38
C ALA A 92 -0.34 -5.82 21.27
N GLU A 93 -0.81 -6.39 22.39
CA GLU A 93 0.00 -7.21 23.29
C GLU A 93 0.42 -8.53 22.64
N GLU A 94 -0.49 -9.18 21.89
CA GLU A 94 -0.18 -10.41 21.15
C GLU A 94 0.81 -10.16 20.02
N ILE A 95 0.65 -9.05 19.29
CA ILE A 95 1.59 -8.65 18.23
C ILE A 95 2.97 -8.36 18.83
N THR A 96 3.02 -7.65 19.96
CA THR A 96 4.28 -7.37 20.68
C THR A 96 4.95 -8.66 21.14
N ALA A 97 4.20 -9.61 21.71
CA ALA A 97 4.75 -10.89 22.13
C ALA A 97 5.29 -11.71 20.95
N TRP A 98 4.68 -11.60 19.76
CA TRP A 98 5.22 -12.19 18.54
C TRP A 98 6.50 -11.48 18.11
N LEU A 99 6.55 -10.14 18.10
CA LEU A 99 7.76 -9.38 17.78
C LEU A 99 8.94 -9.71 18.71
N ASP A 100 8.69 -9.88 20.01
CA ASP A 100 9.71 -10.24 21.00
C ASP A 100 10.28 -11.66 20.83
N ALA A 101 9.60 -12.53 20.07
CA ALA A 101 9.99 -13.92 19.91
C ALA A 101 11.15 -14.14 18.91
N ASP A 102 11.30 -13.26 17.92
CA ASP A 102 12.36 -13.33 16.91
C ASP A 102 12.65 -11.94 16.32
N GLU A 103 13.92 -11.54 16.25
CA GLU A 103 14.32 -10.23 15.71
C GLU A 103 13.92 -10.04 14.23
N ASN A 104 13.77 -11.12 13.46
CA ASN A 104 13.36 -11.05 12.06
C ASN A 104 11.87 -10.70 11.90
N HIS A 105 11.04 -10.92 12.93
CA HIS A 105 9.60 -10.63 12.87
C HIS A 105 9.30 -9.16 12.59
N ALA A 106 10.14 -8.24 13.08
CA ALA A 106 10.02 -6.83 12.76
C ALA A 106 10.19 -6.56 11.26
N ARG A 107 11.20 -7.18 10.63
CA ARG A 107 11.44 -7.06 9.17
C ARG A 107 10.29 -7.67 8.35
N PHE A 108 9.71 -8.77 8.82
CA PHE A 108 8.56 -9.41 8.15
C PHE A 108 7.30 -8.55 8.23
N LEU A 109 7.02 -7.98 9.41
CA LEU A 109 5.87 -7.11 9.61
C LEU A 109 5.99 -5.80 8.83
N HIS A 110 7.19 -5.21 8.77
CA HIS A 110 7.47 -4.08 7.89
C HIS A 110 7.18 -4.42 6.43
N GLY A 111 7.63 -5.60 5.96
CA GLY A 111 7.38 -6.04 4.59
C GLY A 111 5.89 -6.09 4.25
N GLU A 112 5.06 -6.70 5.10
CA GLU A 112 3.61 -6.74 4.84
C GLU A 112 2.93 -5.37 4.98
N ILE A 113 3.35 -4.52 5.93
CA ILE A 113 2.88 -3.14 6.03
C ILE A 113 3.16 -2.38 4.73
N ASP A 114 4.39 -2.50 4.22
CA ASP A 114 4.82 -1.88 2.98
C ASP A 114 4.01 -2.39 1.79
N VAL A 115 3.75 -3.70 1.69
CA VAL A 115 2.87 -4.27 0.65
C VAL A 115 1.49 -3.62 0.67
N TYR A 116 0.84 -3.49 1.84
CA TYR A 116 -0.50 -2.91 1.90
C TYR A 116 -0.52 -1.42 1.54
N ILE A 117 0.48 -0.65 1.98
CA ILE A 117 0.63 0.76 1.62
C ILE A 117 0.92 0.91 0.12
N ALA A 118 1.88 0.14 -0.39
CA ALA A 118 2.29 0.12 -1.79
C ALA A 118 1.13 -0.31 -2.69
N ALA A 119 0.32 -1.28 -2.27
CA ALA A 119 -0.85 -1.73 -3.03
C ALA A 119 -1.88 -0.61 -3.23
N ALA A 120 -2.22 0.10 -2.15
CA ALA A 120 -3.16 1.20 -2.22
C ALA A 120 -2.61 2.37 -3.06
N CYS A 121 -1.36 2.77 -2.82
CA CYS A 121 -0.70 3.82 -3.59
C CYS A 121 -0.50 3.43 -5.05
N GLY A 122 -0.15 2.17 -5.32
CA GLY A 122 0.08 1.61 -6.64
C GLY A 122 -1.18 1.56 -7.47
N GLN A 123 -2.31 1.12 -6.91
CA GLN A 123 -3.57 1.21 -7.62
C GLN A 123 -4.00 2.66 -7.85
N PHE A 124 -3.78 3.57 -6.89
CA PHE A 124 -4.08 4.97 -7.12
C PHE A 124 -3.21 5.57 -8.24
N LYS A 125 -1.91 5.28 -8.23
CA LYS A 125 -0.96 5.63 -9.29
C LYS A 125 -1.42 5.13 -10.66
N ILE A 126 -1.81 3.85 -10.76
CA ILE A 126 -2.12 3.21 -12.04
C ILE A 126 -3.52 3.60 -12.53
N SER A 127 -4.51 3.55 -11.64
CA SER A 127 -5.92 3.57 -11.98
C SER A 127 -6.65 4.86 -11.61
N GLY A 128 -6.06 5.72 -10.78
CA GLY A 128 -6.68 6.97 -10.33
C GLY A 128 -7.70 6.82 -9.21
N TRP A 129 -7.80 5.64 -8.59
CA TRP A 129 -8.66 5.39 -7.42
C TRP A 129 -8.13 4.18 -6.64
N ILE A 130 -8.65 3.95 -5.44
CA ILE A 130 -8.24 2.85 -4.56
C ILE A 130 -9.41 1.90 -4.34
N HIS A 131 -9.20 0.61 -4.55
CA HIS A 131 -10.18 -0.41 -4.22
C HIS A 131 -10.48 -0.40 -2.71
N PRO A 132 -11.75 -0.49 -2.27
CA PRO A 132 -12.12 -0.42 -0.86
C PRO A 132 -11.32 -1.36 0.06
N ALA A 133 -11.06 -2.58 -0.39
CA ALA A 133 -10.22 -3.53 0.34
C ALA A 133 -8.79 -3.02 0.55
N LEU A 134 -8.13 -2.49 -0.49
CA LEU A 134 -6.76 -1.97 -0.37
C LEU A 134 -6.71 -0.74 0.53
N ARG A 135 -7.71 0.15 0.41
CA ARG A 135 -7.83 1.30 1.32
C ARG A 135 -7.90 0.84 2.77
N PHE A 136 -8.79 -0.10 3.06
CA PHE A 136 -8.95 -0.66 4.40
C PHE A 136 -7.66 -1.31 4.92
N TRP A 137 -6.97 -2.11 4.09
CA TRP A 137 -5.72 -2.74 4.47
C TRP A 137 -4.60 -1.72 4.73
N ALA A 138 -4.45 -0.72 3.86
CA ALA A 138 -3.46 0.33 4.05
C ALA A 138 -3.74 1.18 5.29
N GLU A 139 -5.01 1.54 5.55
CA GLU A 139 -5.38 2.26 6.77
C GLU A 139 -5.07 1.43 8.03
N ARG A 140 -5.34 0.12 8.02
CA ARG A 140 -4.93 -0.79 9.11
C ARG A 140 -3.43 -0.88 9.26
N ALA A 141 -2.68 -1.00 8.15
CA ALA A 141 -1.22 -1.07 8.16
C ALA A 141 -0.60 0.20 8.75
N LEU A 142 -1.11 1.38 8.39
CA LEU A 142 -0.69 2.66 8.98
C LEU A 142 -0.98 2.74 10.49
N MET A 143 -2.14 2.24 10.93
CA MET A 143 -2.46 2.17 12.36
C MET A 143 -1.53 1.21 13.11
N LEU A 144 -1.22 0.05 12.53
CA LEU A 144 -0.32 -0.93 13.13
C LEU A 144 1.11 -0.36 13.24
N LEU A 145 1.59 0.29 12.17
CA LEU A 145 2.88 0.96 12.18
C LEU A 145 2.97 2.02 13.28
N GLU A 146 1.97 2.91 13.37
CA GLU A 146 1.99 4.03 14.32
C GLU A 146 1.84 3.58 15.78
N HIS A 147 0.98 2.60 16.05
CA HIS A 147 0.55 2.31 17.41
C HIS A 147 1.15 1.04 18.01
N VAL A 148 1.80 0.19 17.20
CA VAL A 148 2.38 -1.07 17.67
C VAL A 148 3.85 -1.17 17.28
N LEU A 149 4.15 -1.19 15.98
CA LEU A 149 5.51 -1.47 15.51
C LEU A 149 6.48 -0.34 15.85
N ALA A 150 6.14 0.92 15.56
CA ALA A 150 7.03 2.05 15.86
C ALA A 150 7.31 2.22 17.37
N PRO A 151 6.29 2.17 18.27
CA PRO A 151 6.55 2.18 19.71
C PRO A 151 7.40 1.01 20.19
N TRP A 152 7.22 -0.19 19.62
CA TRP A 152 8.03 -1.36 19.93
C TRP A 152 9.49 -1.16 19.49
N GLU A 153 9.73 -0.71 18.27
CA GLU A 153 11.10 -0.43 17.77
C GLU A 153 11.80 0.67 18.57
N GLN A 154 11.06 1.69 18.99
CA GLN A 154 11.58 2.74 19.86
C GLN A 154 12.05 2.16 21.20
N GLN A 155 11.29 1.25 21.79
CA GLN A 155 11.64 0.60 23.05
C GLN A 155 12.82 -0.38 22.89
N THR A 156 12.83 -1.15 21.80
CA THR A 156 13.80 -2.23 21.57
C THR A 156 15.13 -1.72 21.01
N PHE A 157 15.10 -0.77 20.09
CA PHE A 157 16.27 -0.29 19.35
C PHE A 157 16.62 1.18 19.58
N ALA A 158 15.86 1.90 20.42
CA ALA A 158 16.04 3.33 20.66
C ALA A 158 15.99 4.17 19.36
N THR A 159 15.08 3.82 18.44
CA THR A 159 14.84 4.60 17.22
C THR A 159 14.29 5.99 17.53
N ASP A 160 14.42 6.89 16.54
CA ASP A 160 13.82 8.22 16.60
C ASP A 160 12.29 8.10 16.74
N PRO A 161 11.65 8.72 17.76
CA PRO A 161 10.19 8.71 17.92
C PRO A 161 9.43 9.21 16.68
N ASP A 162 10.04 10.10 15.89
CA ASP A 162 9.43 10.71 14.72
C ASP A 162 9.83 10.00 13.41
N LEU A 163 10.52 8.85 13.48
CA LEU A 163 11.08 8.12 12.32
C LEU A 163 10.06 7.90 11.19
N TYR A 164 8.82 7.59 11.53
CA TYR A 164 7.76 7.30 10.56
C TYR A 164 6.77 8.45 10.36
N GLN A 165 6.95 9.60 11.01
CA GLN A 165 5.98 10.69 11.01
C GLN A 165 5.66 11.18 9.59
N ASP A 166 6.68 11.41 8.78
CA ASP A 166 6.53 11.85 7.38
C ASP A 166 5.80 10.79 6.52
N LYS A 167 6.19 9.52 6.66
CA LYS A 167 5.56 8.39 5.95
C LYS A 167 4.08 8.31 6.28
N LEU A 168 3.75 8.29 7.57
CA LEU A 168 2.38 8.21 8.06
C LEU A 168 1.53 9.40 7.58
N ALA A 169 2.04 10.63 7.74
CA ALA A 169 1.30 11.84 7.40
C ALA A 169 1.03 11.93 5.89
N ALA A 170 2.05 11.75 5.05
CA ALA A 170 1.90 11.87 3.60
C ALA A 170 1.04 10.74 3.02
N THR A 171 1.24 9.49 3.49
CA THR A 171 0.46 8.34 2.99
C THR A 171 -1.03 8.50 3.30
N ARG A 172 -1.38 8.99 4.50
CA ARG A 172 -2.78 9.30 4.84
C ARG A 172 -3.39 10.34 3.92
N VAL A 173 -2.66 11.43 3.65
CA VAL A 173 -3.14 12.48 2.73
C VAL A 173 -3.43 11.88 1.35
N VAL A 174 -2.50 11.09 0.80
CA VAL A 174 -2.65 10.46 -0.51
C VAL A 174 -3.83 9.49 -0.54
N ILE A 175 -3.93 8.58 0.45
CA ILE A 175 -5.03 7.61 0.51
C ILE A 175 -6.37 8.33 0.63
N HIS A 176 -6.51 9.32 1.53
CA HIS A 176 -7.78 10.03 1.72
C HIS A 176 -8.18 10.90 0.52
N ALA A 177 -7.22 11.39 -0.26
CA ALA A 177 -7.51 12.16 -1.46
C ALA A 177 -7.97 11.30 -2.65
N ALA A 178 -7.75 9.98 -2.61
CA ALA A 178 -8.17 9.12 -3.71
C ALA A 178 -9.70 9.17 -3.91
N PRO A 179 -10.17 9.38 -5.16
CA PRO A 179 -11.59 9.45 -5.47
C PRO A 179 -12.40 8.22 -5.03
N GLU A 180 -13.71 8.43 -4.89
CA GLU A 180 -14.65 7.33 -4.67
C GLU A 180 -14.52 6.25 -5.75
N PRO A 181 -14.55 4.95 -5.38
CA PRO A 181 -14.41 3.87 -6.34
C PRO A 181 -15.57 3.89 -7.34
N PRO A 182 -15.40 3.33 -8.56
CA PRO A 182 -16.46 3.24 -9.55
C PRO A 182 -17.75 2.64 -8.96
N LYS A 183 -18.92 3.16 -9.34
CA LYS A 183 -20.25 2.71 -8.82
C LYS A 183 -20.45 1.19 -8.81
N ARG A 184 -19.83 0.44 -9.75
CA ARG A 184 -19.90 -1.03 -9.80
C ARG A 184 -19.24 -1.70 -8.59
N MET A 185 -18.20 -1.08 -8.04
CA MET A 185 -17.43 -1.53 -6.87
C MET A 185 -17.94 -0.95 -5.55
N GLN A 186 -18.73 0.12 -5.61
CA GLN A 186 -19.42 0.63 -4.42
C GLN A 186 -20.46 -0.41 -3.95
N LEU A 187 -20.41 -0.73 -2.65
CA LEU A 187 -21.43 -1.56 -2.01
C LEU A 187 -22.81 -0.96 -2.26
N ARG A 188 -23.80 -1.82 -2.53
CA ARG A 188 -25.16 -1.39 -2.91
C ARG A 188 -25.78 -0.40 -1.93
N MET A 189 -25.45 -0.48 -0.63
CA MET A 189 -25.96 0.40 0.42
C MET A 189 -25.43 1.84 0.35
N TYR A 190 -24.35 2.10 -0.39
CA TYR A 190 -23.76 3.45 -0.59
C TYR A 190 -24.03 4.03 -1.98
N ARG A 191 -24.77 3.31 -2.84
CA ARG A 191 -25.24 3.86 -4.11
C ARG A 191 -26.40 4.80 -3.80
N GLY A 192 -26.13 6.11 -3.73
CA GLY A 192 -27.19 7.12 -3.71
C GLY A 192 -28.20 6.84 -4.83
N GLN A 193 -29.49 6.93 -4.49
CA GLN A 193 -30.64 6.67 -5.39
C GLN A 193 -30.50 7.41 -6.73
#